data_AF-M0MLE0-F1
#
_entry.id   AF-M0MLE0-F1
#
_cell.length_a   1.000
_cell.length_b   1.000
_cell.length_c   1.000
_cell.angle_alpha   90.00
_cell.angle_beta   90.00
_cell.angle_gamma   90.00
#
_symmetry.space_group_name_H-M   'P 1'
#
loop_
_entity.id
_entity.type
_entity.pdbx_description
1 polymer ?
#
loop_
_entity_poly.entity_id
_entity_poly.type
_entity_poly.pdbx_seq_one_letter_code
_entity_poly.pdbx_strand_id
1 'polypeptide(L)' 'MDFDQKTTAGVFIAIIALGTVGMITSGMMLTESVLMMVTPSMIVFGLVMLVLGVKHGEYRATN' A
#
# COMPACT_ATOMS: atom_id res chain seq x y z
N MET A 1 -9.52 -13.16 14.65
CA MET A 1 -8.12 -13.17 14.20
C MET A 1 -7.58 -11.78 14.48
N ASP A 2 -6.39 -11.66 15.06
CA ASP A 2 -5.81 -10.34 15.38
C ASP A 2 -5.58 -9.48 14.12
N PHE A 3 -5.45 -10.12 12.96
CA PHE A 3 -5.40 -9.49 11.65
C PHE A 3 -6.51 -10.06 10.77
N ASP A 4 -7.44 -9.21 10.37
CA ASP A 4 -8.50 -9.54 9.42
C ASP A 4 -8.43 -8.61 8.19
N GLN A 5 -9.39 -8.74 7.26
CA GLN A 5 -9.44 -7.93 6.06
C GLN A 5 -9.56 -6.42 6.36
N LYS A 6 -10.26 -6.03 7.44
CA LYS A 6 -10.42 -4.62 7.82
C LYS A 6 -9.11 -4.09 8.38
N THR A 7 -8.45 -4.83 9.28
CA THR A 7 -7.13 -4.44 9.80
C THR A 7 -6.11 -4.34 8.67
N THR A 8 -6.13 -5.28 7.72
CA THR A 8 -5.25 -5.27 6.54
C THR A 8 -5.48 -4.05 5.66
N ALA A 9 -6.73 -3.73 5.33
CA ALA A 9 -7.08 -2.55 4.53
C ALA A 9 -6.70 -1.25 5.26
N GLY A 10 -6.92 -1.19 6.57
CA GLY A 10 -6.52 -0.04 7.39
C GLY A 10 -5.01 0.20 7.38
N VAL A 11 -4.22 -0.86 7.59
CA VAL A 11 -2.75 -0.79 7.54
C VAL A 11 -2.26 -0.42 6.14
N PHE A 12 -2.86 -0.97 5.09
CA PHE A 12 -2.54 -0.62 3.71
C PHE A 12 -2.68 0.90 3.45
N ILE A 13 -3.82 1.47 3.83
CA ILE A 13 -4.07 2.91 3.68
C ILE A 13 -3.10 3.73 4.54
N ALA A 14 -2.84 3.30 5.78
CA ALA A 14 -1.92 3.99 6.68
C ALA A 14 -0.49 4.06 6.12
N ILE A 15 0.01 2.96 5.55
CA ILE A 15 1.35 2.90 4.93
C ILE A 15 1.43 3.86 3.73
N ILE A 16 0.42 3.87 2.86
CA ILE A 16 0.39 4.79 1.72
C ILE A 16 0.39 6.25 2.21
N ALA A 17 -0.47 6.58 3.19
CA ALA A 17 -0.55 7.93 3.72
C ALA A 17 0.78 8.39 4.37
N LEU A 18 1.41 7.53 5.17
CA LEU A 18 2.71 7.81 5.78
C LEU A 18 3.81 7.97 4.74
N GLY A 19 3.84 7.12 3.71
CA GLY A 19 4.79 7.22 2.61
C GLY A 19 4.62 8.54 1.83
N THR A 20 3.39 8.90 1.47
CA THR A 20 3.10 10.16 0.77
C THR A 20 3.48 11.38 1.61
N VAL A 21 3.09 11.43 2.88
CA VAL A 21 3.45 12.54 3.78
C VAL A 21 4.96 12.63 3.95
N GLY A 22 5.63 11.50 4.22
CA GLY A 22 7.09 11.45 4.35
C GLY A 22 7.80 12.02 3.12
N MET A 23 7.38 11.62 1.93
CA MET A 23 7.93 12.11 0.67
C MET A 23 7.72 13.62 0.49
N ILE A 24 6.52 14.13 0.76
CA ILE A 24 6.22 15.57 0.69
C ILE A 24 7.10 16.36 1.68
N THR A 25 7.20 15.90 2.93
CA THR A 25 7.98 16.58 3.98
C THR A 25 9.48 16.52 3.76
N SER A 26 9.98 15.49 3.05
CA SER A 26 11.40 15.32 2.77
C SER A 26 11.97 16.34 1.78
N GLY A 27 11.13 16.95 0.96
CA GLY A 27 11.56 17.88 -0.09
C GLY A 27 12.41 17.25 -1.22
N MET A 28 12.52 15.92 -1.29
CA MET A 28 13.33 15.23 -2.31
C MET A 28 12.76 15.34 -3.73
N MET A 29 11.47 15.69 -3.87
CA MET A 29 10.79 15.83 -5.15
C MET A 29 9.62 16.81 -5.06
N LEU A 30 9.19 17.35 -6.20
CA LEU A 30 8.04 18.26 -6.28
C LEU A 30 6.77 17.57 -5.76
N THR A 31 5.99 18.30 -4.96
CA THR A 31 4.72 17.80 -4.39
C THR A 31 3.77 17.30 -5.46
N GLU A 32 3.71 17.99 -6.62
CA GLU A 32 2.89 17.58 -7.75
C GLU A 32 3.29 16.19 -8.27
N SER A 33 4.59 15.92 -8.43
CA SER A 33 5.08 14.60 -8.84
C SER A 33 4.72 13.51 -7.82
N VAL A 34 4.80 13.83 -6.52
CA VAL A 34 4.40 12.89 -5.46
C VAL A 34 2.90 12.56 -5.55
N LEU A 35 2.05 13.57 -5.72
CA LEU A 35 0.60 13.40 -5.68
C LEU A 35 0.01 12.85 -6.99
N MET A 36 0.57 13.21 -8.14
CA MET A 36 0.02 12.88 -9.46
C MET A 36 0.66 11.65 -10.11
N MET A 37 1.84 11.22 -9.64
CA MET A 37 2.57 10.09 -10.25
C MET A 37 2.91 9.01 -9.22
N VAL A 38 3.60 9.38 -8.14
CA VAL A 38 4.13 8.41 -7.18
C VAL A 38 3.02 7.77 -6.35
N THR A 39 2.18 8.59 -5.71
CA THR A 39 1.09 8.10 -4.85
C THR A 39 0.10 7.22 -5.60
N PRO A 40 -0.37 7.59 -6.82
CA PRO A 40 -1.22 6.70 -7.63
C PRO A 40 -0.52 5.38 -7.97
N SER A 41 0.76 5.42 -8.35
CA SER A 41 1.52 4.20 -8.68
C SER A 41 1.70 3.28 -7.47
N MET A 42 1.98 3.85 -6.29
CA MET A 42 2.07 3.11 -5.03
C MET A 42 0.74 2.42 -4.68
N ILE A 43 -0.38 3.11 -4.87
CA ILE A 43 -1.71 2.55 -4.63
C ILE A 43 -1.95 1.36 -5.56
N VAL A 44 -1.76 1.54 -6.87
CA VAL A 44 -2.01 0.48 -7.86
C VAL A 44 -1.12 -0.73 -7.62
N PHE A 45 0.20 -0.51 -7.47
CA PHE A 45 1.14 -1.60 -7.22
C PHE A 45 0.85 -2.30 -5.89
N GLY A 46 0.57 -1.52 -4.85
CA GLY A 46 0.23 -2.03 -3.54
C GLY A 46 -1.03 -2.89 -3.55
N LEU A 47 -2.07 -2.50 -4.29
CA LEU A 47 -3.29 -3.30 -4.48
C LEU A 47 -3.00 -4.62 -5.20
N VAL A 48 -2.17 -4.59 -6.25
CA VAL A 48 -1.76 -5.80 -6.98
C VAL A 48 -1.04 -6.76 -6.03
N MET A 49 -0.06 -6.27 -5.26
CA MET A 49 0.69 -7.08 -4.30
C MET A 49 -0.20 -7.61 -3.17
N LEU A 50 -1.17 -6.83 -2.69
CA LEU A 50 -2.13 -7.25 -1.68
C LEU A 50 -2.94 -8.46 -2.16
N VAL A 51 -3.51 -8.37 -3.37
CA VAL A 51 -4.32 -9.46 -3.95
C VAL A 51 -3.47 -10.70 -4.16
N LEU A 52 -2.28 -10.55 -4.73
CA LEU A 52 -1.38 -11.68 -4.97
C LEU A 52 -0.93 -12.34 -3.66
N GLY A 53 -0.60 -11.55 -2.64
CA GLY A 53 -0.20 -12.05 -1.32
C GLY A 53 -1.30 -12.85 -0.64
N VAL A 54 -2.55 -12.36 -0.66
CA VAL A 54 -3.71 -13.08 -0.12
C VAL A 54 -3.89 -14.41 -0.86
N LYS A 55 -3.88 -14.39 -2.20
CA LYS A 55 -4.02 -15.62 -3.00
C LYS A 55 -2.90 -16.62 -2.78
N HIS A 56 -1.67 -16.15 -2.63
CA HIS A 56 -0.53 -17.00 -2.28
C HIS A 56 -0.71 -17.64 -0.89
N GLY A 57 -1.20 -16.88 0.08
CA GLY A 57 -1.51 -17.39 1.43
C GLY A 57 -2.61 -18.46 1.41
N GLU A 58 -3.71 -18.19 0.71
CA GLU A 58 -4.83 -19.15 0.53
C GLU A 58 -4.33 -20.46 -0.11
N TYR A 59 -3.51 -20.36 -1.16
CA TYR A 59 -2.93 -21.52 -1.83
C TYR A 59 -2.11 -22.39 -0.88
N ARG A 60 -1.22 -21.78 -0.07
CA ARG A 60 -0.37 -22.46 0.91
C ARG A 60 -1.11 -23.03 2.11
N ALA A 61 -2.29 -22.49 2.43
CA ALA A 61 -3.12 -23.04 3.49
C ALA A 61 -3.88 -24.30 3.03
N THR A 62 -4.03 -24.49 1.71
CA THR A 62 -4.87 -25.53 1.11
C THR A 62 -4.06 -26.67 0.45
N ASN A 63 -2.77 -26.45 0.16
CA ASN A 63 -1.85 -27.42 -0.46
C ASN A 63 -0.52 -27.45 0.30
#